data_AF-A0A225DVL9-F1
#
_entry.id   AF-A0A225DVL9-F1
#
_cell.length_a   1.000
_cell.length_b   1.000
_cell.length_c   1.000
_cell.angle_alpha   90.00
_cell.angle_beta   90.00
_cell.angle_gamma   90.00
#
_symmetry.space_group_name_H-M   'P 1'
#
loop_
_entity.id
_entity.type
_entity.pdbx_description
1 polymer ?
#
loop_
_entity_poly.entity_id
_entity_poly.type
_entity_poly.pdbx_seq_one_letter_code
_entity_poly.pdbx_strand_id
1 'polypeptide(L)'
;MPADRTPIDAQATDARGFLILPVRSFSALYNLFSRTYSYRWDEAVRAGRRNAQAMRRDAYLAALEQERVLPLTRWPWEVEADPDDIDLSNPKDPYSEDRDHVRRLLQALCRRTPSFSQLITALGSAVFFGRSGAQLAWTQDTVAGEPRWVVWAWEPVHGDAI
;
A
#
# COMPACT_ATOMS: atom_id res chain seq x y z
N MET A 1 -30.08 7.08 -11.43
CA MET A 1 -30.03 5.72 -12.00
C MET A 1 -28.67 5.16 -11.65
N PRO A 2 -28.55 4.08 -10.86
CA PRO A 2 -27.26 3.39 -10.72
C PRO A 2 -26.86 2.90 -12.11
N ALA A 3 -25.67 3.26 -12.58
CA ALA A 3 -25.14 2.74 -13.83
C ALA A 3 -25.05 1.22 -13.71
N ASP A 4 -25.50 0.50 -14.75
CA ASP A 4 -25.31 -0.94 -14.85
C ASP A 4 -23.80 -1.21 -14.78
N ARG A 5 -23.37 -1.79 -13.65
CA ARG A 5 -22.00 -2.25 -13.48
C ARG A 5 -21.68 -3.22 -14.60
N THR A 6 -20.52 -3.09 -15.22
CA THR A 6 -20.08 -4.15 -16.13
C THR A 6 -20.01 -5.47 -15.35
N PRO A 7 -20.28 -6.63 -15.97
CA PRO A 7 -20.25 -7.93 -15.28
C PRO A 7 -18.90 -8.17 -14.57
N ILE A 8 -17.83 -7.65 -15.16
CA ILE A 8 -16.46 -7.70 -14.64
C ILE A 8 -16.33 -6.83 -13.41
N ASP A 9 -16.86 -5.61 -13.41
CA ASP A 9 -16.84 -4.75 -12.21
C ASP A 9 -17.67 -5.35 -11.07
N ALA A 10 -18.76 -6.06 -11.38
CA ALA A 10 -19.56 -6.79 -10.40
C ALA A 10 -18.87 -8.06 -9.86
N GLN A 11 -18.00 -8.72 -10.63
CA GLN A 11 -17.18 -9.86 -10.18
C GLN A 11 -15.88 -9.43 -9.47
N ALA A 12 -15.24 -8.39 -9.98
CA ALA A 12 -13.98 -7.86 -9.46
C ALA A 12 -14.19 -7.09 -8.16
N THR A 13 -15.40 -6.55 -7.92
CA THR A 13 -15.72 -5.89 -6.65
C THR A 13 -16.66 -6.72 -5.78
N ASP A 14 -16.36 -6.79 -4.48
CA ASP A 14 -17.30 -7.35 -3.49
C ASP A 14 -18.64 -6.58 -3.51
N ALA A 15 -19.69 -7.12 -2.89
CA ALA A 15 -21.00 -6.47 -2.74
C ALA A 15 -20.93 -5.03 -2.20
N ARG A 16 -19.81 -4.66 -1.57
CA ARG A 16 -19.48 -3.34 -0.99
C ARG A 16 -18.61 -2.45 -1.89
N GLY A 17 -18.22 -2.90 -3.08
CA GLY A 17 -17.47 -2.13 -4.08
C GLY A 17 -15.94 -2.14 -3.93
N PHE A 18 -15.36 -3.06 -3.15
CA PHE A 18 -13.90 -3.19 -3.01
C PHE A 18 -13.34 -4.18 -4.02
N LEU A 19 -12.30 -3.78 -4.78
CA LEU A 19 -11.59 -4.64 -5.74
C LEU A 19 -10.75 -5.75 -5.07
N ILE A 20 -10.32 -5.51 -3.83
CA ILE A 20 -9.59 -6.48 -3.00
C ILE A 20 -10.36 -6.58 -1.68
N LEU A 21 -10.77 -7.78 -1.29
CA LEU A 21 -11.48 -7.95 -0.02
C LEU A 21 -10.59 -7.51 1.14
N PRO A 22 -11.04 -6.56 1.98
CA PRO A 22 -10.31 -6.26 3.21
C PRO A 22 -10.32 -7.51 4.09
N VAL A 23 -9.14 -7.98 4.50
CA VAL A 23 -8.99 -9.13 5.40
C VAL A 23 -9.54 -8.72 6.77
N ARG A 24 -10.79 -9.09 7.05
CA ARG A 24 -11.53 -8.72 8.27
C ARG A 24 -11.72 -9.86 9.26
N SER A 25 -10.97 -10.96 9.14
CA SER A 25 -11.02 -11.96 10.21
C SER A 25 -10.49 -11.31 11.49
N PHE A 26 -11.19 -11.52 12.61
CA PHE A 26 -10.76 -10.97 13.91
C PHE A 26 -9.29 -11.34 14.22
N SER A 27 -8.89 -12.57 13.86
CA SER A 27 -7.51 -13.03 13.97
C SER A 27 -6.53 -12.23 13.11
N ALA A 28 -6.88 -11.89 11.87
CA ALA A 28 -6.03 -11.06 11.01
C ALA A 28 -5.89 -9.64 11.55
N LEU A 29 -6.99 -9.03 12.00
CA LEU A 29 -6.97 -7.71 12.63
C LEU A 29 -6.14 -7.74 13.92
N TYR A 30 -6.38 -8.71 14.80
CA TYR A 30 -5.64 -8.87 16.06
C TYR A 30 -4.14 -9.12 15.82
N ASN A 31 -3.79 -9.97 14.86
CA ASN A 31 -2.39 -10.22 14.50
C ASN A 31 -1.72 -8.98 13.87
N LEU A 32 -2.46 -8.23 13.05
CA LEU A 32 -2.00 -6.94 12.53
C LEU A 32 -1.69 -6.00 13.70
N PHE A 33 -2.60 -5.84 14.65
CA PHE A 33 -2.35 -5.00 15.83
C PHE A 33 -1.15 -5.51 16.66
N SER A 34 -1.10 -6.81 16.92
CA SER A 34 -0.06 -7.44 17.75
C SER A 34 1.35 -7.35 17.15
N ARG A 35 1.46 -7.37 15.82
CA ARG A 35 2.74 -7.31 15.10
C ARG A 35 3.14 -5.89 14.73
N THR A 36 2.19 -5.06 14.36
CA THR A 36 2.44 -3.67 13.96
C THR A 36 2.73 -2.81 15.19
N TYR A 37 2.04 -3.01 16.33
CA TYR A 37 2.12 -2.12 17.49
C TYR A 37 2.90 -2.68 18.69
N SER A 38 3.85 -3.60 18.47
CA SER A 38 4.63 -4.17 19.58
C SER A 38 6.07 -3.68 19.55
N TYR A 39 6.46 -2.98 20.63
CA TYR A 39 7.82 -2.47 20.90
C TYR A 39 8.92 -3.53 20.81
N ARG A 40 8.57 -4.83 20.89
CA ARG A 40 9.51 -5.94 20.75
C ARG A 40 10.12 -6.03 19.36
N TRP A 41 9.46 -5.44 18.35
CA TRP A 41 9.87 -5.52 16.95
C TRP A 41 10.46 -4.21 16.42
N ASP A 42 10.50 -3.16 17.25
CA ASP A 42 11.21 -1.92 16.90
C ASP A 42 12.71 -2.12 17.16
N GLU A 43 13.47 -2.22 16.08
CA GLU A 43 14.91 -2.45 16.15
C GLU A 43 15.66 -1.22 16.69
N ALA A 44 15.16 -0.02 16.42
CA ALA A 44 15.80 1.22 16.86
C ALA A 44 15.74 1.37 18.38
N VAL A 45 14.62 0.98 18.99
CA VAL A 45 14.41 1.11 20.45
C VAL A 45 15.06 -0.03 21.25
N ARG A 46 15.55 -1.09 20.59
CA ARG A 46 16.17 -2.26 21.25
C ARG A 46 17.33 -1.89 22.18
N ALA A 47 18.15 -0.91 21.80
CA ALA A 47 19.28 -0.41 22.60
C ALA A 47 18.89 0.74 23.56
N GLY A 48 17.62 1.16 23.57
CA GLY A 48 17.06 2.22 24.41
C GLY A 48 16.56 3.44 23.63
N ARG A 49 15.44 4.01 24.07
CA ARG A 49 14.77 5.15 23.42
C ARG A 49 15.65 6.40 23.26
N ARG A 50 16.48 6.70 24.27
CA ARG A 50 17.40 7.86 24.21
C ARG A 50 18.45 7.72 23.11
N ASN A 51 18.97 6.51 22.93
CA ASN A 51 19.94 6.20 21.87
C ASN A 51 19.27 6.28 20.50
N ALA A 52 18.08 5.70 20.35
CA ALA A 52 17.29 5.82 19.11
C ALA A 52 17.03 7.29 18.73
N GLN A 53 16.66 8.12 19.71
CA GLN A 53 16.43 9.55 19.49
C GLN A 53 17.72 10.31 19.15
N ALA A 54 18.85 9.95 19.77
CA ALA A 54 20.16 10.51 19.42
C ALA A 54 20.55 10.14 17.98
N MET A 55 20.37 8.88 17.57
CA MET A 55 20.61 8.41 16.22
C MET A 55 19.70 9.09 15.19
N ARG A 56 18.42 9.31 15.49
CA ARG A 56 17.50 10.05 14.61
C ARG A 56 17.91 11.50 14.38
N ARG A 57 18.60 12.11 15.36
CA ARG A 57 19.09 13.49 15.28
C ARG A 57 20.47 13.58 14.64
N ASP A 58 21.14 12.45 14.43
CA ASP A 58 22.43 12.39 13.78
C ASP A 58 22.26 12.64 12.26
N ALA A 59 22.90 13.70 11.77
CA ALA A 59 22.77 14.11 10.38
C ALA A 59 23.40 13.11 9.40
N TYR A 60 24.44 12.38 9.82
CA TYR A 60 25.09 11.38 8.98
C TYR A 60 24.19 10.16 8.79
N LEU A 61 23.58 9.66 9.87
CA LEU A 61 22.61 8.56 9.78
C LEU A 61 21.37 8.97 8.98
N ALA A 62 20.87 10.18 9.18
CA ALA A 62 19.74 10.71 8.41
C ALA A 62 20.06 10.80 6.90
N ALA A 63 21.28 11.20 6.53
CA ALA A 63 21.71 11.25 5.14
C ALA A 63 21.74 9.86 4.50
N LEU A 64 22.28 8.86 5.20
CA LEU A 64 22.31 7.46 4.72
C LEU A 64 20.90 6.87 4.53
N GLU A 65 19.97 7.18 5.44
CA GLU A 65 18.57 6.78 5.28
C GLU A 65 17.94 7.44 4.04
N GLN A 66 18.14 8.75 3.87
CA GLN A 66 17.63 9.49 2.73
C GLN A 66 18.19 8.98 1.39
N GLU A 67 19.48 8.69 1.31
CA GLU A 67 20.11 8.15 0.10
C GLU A 67 19.47 6.82 -0.35
N ARG A 68 18.98 6.01 0.59
CA ARG A 68 18.31 4.74 0.28
C ARG A 68 16.84 4.92 -0.09
N VAL A 69 16.14 5.83 0.59
CA VAL A 69 14.68 5.98 0.45
C VAL A 69 14.30 6.89 -0.72
N LEU A 70 15.03 8.00 -0.92
CA LEU A 70 14.69 8.98 -1.95
C LEU A 70 14.63 8.42 -3.38
N PRO A 71 15.51 7.50 -3.81
CA PRO A 71 15.40 6.90 -5.13
C PRO A 71 14.04 6.21 -5.38
N LEU A 72 13.50 5.51 -4.37
CA LEU A 72 12.22 4.81 -4.46
C LEU A 72 11.05 5.74 -4.74
N THR A 73 11.13 7.00 -4.29
CA THR A 73 10.06 7.99 -4.46
C THR A 73 9.90 8.47 -5.89
N ARG A 74 10.93 8.26 -6.74
CA ARG A 74 10.99 8.72 -8.13
C ARG A 74 10.89 7.58 -9.14
N TRP A 75 10.80 6.34 -8.69
CA TRP A 75 10.65 5.20 -9.60
C TRP A 75 9.31 5.27 -10.34
N PRO A 76 9.27 4.81 -11.61
CA PRO A 76 8.04 4.77 -12.39
C PRO A 76 7.18 3.60 -11.93
N TRP A 77 6.50 3.76 -10.78
CA TRP A 77 5.67 2.70 -10.21
C TRP A 77 4.53 2.32 -11.16
N GLU A 78 4.47 1.03 -11.48
CA GLU A 78 3.42 0.44 -12.29
C GLU A 78 2.92 -0.88 -11.72
N VAL A 79 1.64 -1.15 -11.93
CA VAL A 79 1.02 -2.44 -11.65
C VAL A 79 1.23 -3.33 -12.87
N GLU A 80 1.98 -4.40 -12.67
CA GLU A 80 2.17 -5.47 -13.66
C GLU A 80 1.23 -6.64 -13.35
N ALA A 81 0.86 -7.38 -14.39
CA ALA A 81 0.21 -8.67 -14.22
C ALA A 81 1.30 -9.75 -14.17
N ASP A 82 1.12 -10.74 -13.30
CA ASP A 82 2.09 -11.83 -13.15
C ASP A 82 2.19 -12.62 -14.47
N PRO A 83 3.39 -12.75 -15.07
CA PRO A 83 3.56 -13.53 -16.30
C PRO A 83 3.22 -15.01 -16.13
N ASP A 84 3.31 -15.58 -14.92
CA ASP A 84 2.96 -16.98 -14.66
C ASP A 84 1.44 -17.20 -14.56
N ASP A 85 0.68 -16.14 -14.25
CA ASP A 85 -0.78 -16.16 -14.31
C ASP A 85 -1.29 -16.08 -15.76
N ILE A 86 -0.49 -15.50 -16.66
CA ILE A 86 -0.78 -15.37 -18.09
C ILE A 86 -0.27 -16.63 -18.79
N ASP A 87 -1.17 -17.56 -19.13
CA ASP A 87 -0.79 -18.71 -19.96
C ASP A 87 -0.52 -18.25 -21.40
N LEU A 88 0.72 -17.77 -21.64
CA LEU A 88 1.22 -17.31 -22.94
C LEU A 88 1.14 -18.40 -24.03
N SER A 89 0.97 -19.67 -23.64
CA SER A 89 0.79 -20.79 -24.55
C SER A 89 -0.65 -21.00 -25.01
N ASN A 90 -1.61 -20.32 -24.36
CA ASN A 90 -3.02 -20.35 -24.67
C ASN A 90 -3.47 -19.03 -25.33
N PRO A 91 -3.46 -18.92 -26.68
CA PRO A 91 -3.88 -17.71 -27.41
C PRO A 91 -5.37 -17.34 -27.27
N LYS A 92 -6.11 -18.02 -26.38
CA LYS A 92 -7.49 -17.73 -25.98
C LYS A 92 -7.65 -17.80 -24.46
N ASP A 93 -6.80 -17.12 -23.68
CA ASP A 93 -7.13 -16.90 -22.28
C ASP A 93 -8.41 -16.02 -22.22
N PRO A 94 -9.56 -16.60 -21.79
CA PRO A 94 -10.82 -15.88 -21.79
C PRO A 94 -10.85 -14.72 -20.77
N TYR A 95 -9.88 -14.64 -19.85
CA TYR A 95 -9.80 -13.60 -18.82
C TYR A 95 -8.68 -12.58 -19.06
N SER A 96 -7.99 -12.65 -20.20
CA SER A 96 -6.90 -11.73 -20.54
C SER A 96 -7.34 -10.26 -20.55
N GLU A 97 -8.48 -9.97 -21.18
CA GLU A 97 -9.08 -8.63 -21.20
C GLU A 97 -9.48 -8.15 -19.79
N ASP A 98 -10.02 -9.05 -18.96
CA ASP A 98 -10.44 -8.76 -17.59
C ASP A 98 -9.23 -8.41 -16.70
N ARG A 99 -8.13 -9.17 -16.83
CA ARG A 99 -6.88 -8.91 -16.10
C ARG A 99 -6.27 -7.57 -16.51
N ASP A 100 -6.28 -7.28 -17.81
CA ASP A 100 -5.81 -5.99 -18.31
C ASP A 100 -6.67 -4.82 -17.85
N HIS A 101 -7.98 -5.02 -17.72
CA HIS A 101 -8.90 -4.04 -17.13
C HIS A 101 -8.60 -3.82 -15.65
N VAL A 102 -8.49 -4.89 -14.85
CA VAL A 102 -8.17 -4.82 -13.42
C VAL A 102 -6.80 -4.17 -13.18
N ARG A 103 -5.78 -4.52 -13.97
CA ARG A 103 -4.45 -3.89 -13.93
C ARG A 103 -4.55 -2.38 -14.12
N ARG A 104 -5.25 -1.93 -15.17
CA ARG A 104 -5.44 -0.50 -15.46
C ARG A 104 -6.19 0.22 -14.34
N LEU A 105 -7.20 -0.43 -13.76
CA LEU A 105 -7.95 0.09 -12.63
C LEU A 105 -7.09 0.23 -11.37
N LEU A 106 -6.36 -0.80 -10.99
CA LEU A 106 -5.44 -0.77 -9.85
C LEU A 106 -4.37 0.32 -10.05
N GLN A 107 -3.81 0.42 -11.25
CA GLN A 107 -2.85 1.47 -11.58
C GLN A 107 -3.47 2.88 -11.42
N ALA A 108 -4.72 3.08 -11.85
CA ALA A 108 -5.43 4.33 -11.68
C ALA A 108 -5.67 4.66 -10.19
N LEU A 109 -6.03 3.66 -9.37
CA LEU A 109 -6.23 3.81 -7.94
C LEU A 109 -4.92 4.15 -7.21
N CYS A 110 -3.82 3.47 -7.53
CA CYS A 110 -2.50 3.78 -6.99
C CYS A 110 -2.11 5.23 -7.30
N ARG A 111 -2.28 5.67 -8.55
CA ARG A 111 -1.99 7.06 -8.98
C ARG A 111 -2.88 8.11 -8.33
N ARG A 112 -4.10 7.74 -7.90
CA ARG A 112 -5.03 8.63 -7.19
C ARG A 112 -4.63 8.84 -5.73
N THR A 113 -3.78 7.98 -5.18
CA THR A 113 -3.30 8.09 -3.79
C THR A 113 -2.58 9.43 -3.59
N PRO A 114 -3.02 10.26 -2.64
CA PRO A 114 -2.42 11.57 -2.42
C PRO A 114 -0.98 11.44 -1.95
N SER A 115 -0.10 12.29 -2.49
CA SER A 115 1.31 12.36 -2.08
C SER A 115 1.99 10.98 -2.06
N PHE A 116 1.78 10.15 -3.08
CA PHE A 116 2.30 8.77 -3.12
C PHE A 116 3.82 8.68 -2.84
N SER A 117 4.62 9.62 -3.34
CA SER A 117 6.06 9.70 -3.03
C SER A 117 6.36 9.89 -1.53
N GLN A 118 5.54 10.67 -0.83
CA GLN A 118 5.66 10.84 0.63
C GLN A 118 5.22 9.58 1.36
N LEU A 119 4.19 8.87 0.87
CA LEU A 119 3.77 7.58 1.42
C LEU A 119 4.91 6.57 1.33
N ILE A 120 5.56 6.46 0.16
CA ILE A 120 6.74 5.61 -0.03
C ILE A 120 7.88 6.01 0.90
N THR A 121 8.08 7.32 1.12
CA THR A 121 9.10 7.79 2.07
C THR A 121 8.80 7.35 3.51
N ALA A 122 7.56 7.50 3.96
CA ALA A 122 7.13 7.08 5.29
C ALA A 122 7.25 5.57 5.50
N LEU A 123 6.92 4.78 4.47
CA LEU A 123 7.14 3.34 4.47
C LEU A 123 8.63 2.99 4.44
N GLY A 124 9.45 3.80 3.75
CA GLY A 124 10.91 3.66 3.72
C GLY A 124 11.58 3.77 5.10
N SER A 125 10.96 4.44 6.07
CA SER A 125 11.48 4.51 7.46
C SER A 125 11.58 3.15 8.15
N ALA A 126 11.05 2.07 7.56
CA ALA A 126 11.34 0.70 8.00
C ALA A 126 12.85 0.40 8.02
N VAL A 127 13.67 1.09 7.21
CA VAL A 127 15.14 0.95 7.23
C VAL A 127 15.71 1.29 8.61
N PHE A 128 15.12 2.23 9.33
CA PHE A 128 15.56 2.63 10.67
C PHE A 128 14.85 1.85 11.78
N PHE A 129 13.52 1.68 11.68
CA PHE A 129 12.69 1.06 12.72
C PHE A 129 12.62 -0.47 12.66
N GLY A 130 13.08 -1.08 11.57
CA GLY A 130 12.79 -2.47 11.20
C GLY A 130 11.36 -2.65 10.66
N ARG A 131 10.39 -1.84 11.10
CA ARG A 131 9.01 -1.81 10.61
C ARG A 131 8.45 -0.40 10.52
N SER A 132 7.63 -0.17 9.50
CA SER A 132 6.85 1.04 9.29
C SER A 132 5.50 0.66 8.68
N GLY A 133 4.54 1.57 8.77
CA GLY A 133 3.25 1.43 8.14
C GLY A 133 2.62 2.78 7.83
N ALA A 134 1.43 2.72 7.26
CA ALA A 134 0.58 3.89 7.07
C ALA A 134 -0.86 3.50 7.35
N GLN A 135 -1.57 4.34 8.09
CA GLN A 135 -3.01 4.22 8.27
C GLN A 135 -3.69 4.92 7.10
N LEU A 136 -4.54 4.18 6.37
CA LEU A 136 -5.22 4.68 5.17
C LEU A 136 -6.66 5.08 5.51
N ALA A 137 -7.03 6.30 5.11
CA ALA A 137 -8.41 6.78 5.12
C ALA A 137 -9.01 6.64 3.72
N TRP A 138 -10.21 6.07 3.64
CA TRP A 138 -10.86 5.71 2.40
C TRP A 138 -12.05 6.61 2.12
N THR A 139 -12.26 6.98 0.86
CA THR A 139 -13.46 7.65 0.39
C THR A 139 -13.97 7.01 -0.90
N GLN A 140 -15.17 7.36 -1.33
CA GLN A 140 -15.65 7.03 -2.67
C GLN A 140 -15.37 8.20 -3.62
N ASP A 141 -14.76 7.90 -4.77
CA ASP A 141 -14.51 8.84 -5.86
C ASP A 141 -14.78 8.15 -7.20
N THR A 142 -15.00 8.94 -8.26
CA THR A 142 -15.25 8.38 -9.59
C THR A 142 -13.93 8.03 -10.28
N VAL A 143 -13.72 6.74 -10.55
CA VAL A 143 -12.54 6.21 -11.24
C VAL A 143 -13.00 5.34 -12.40
N ALA A 144 -12.52 5.62 -13.61
CA ALA A 144 -12.96 4.98 -14.86
C ALA A 144 -14.48 5.05 -15.10
N GLY A 145 -15.11 6.16 -14.70
CA GLY A 145 -16.55 6.39 -14.88
C GLY A 145 -17.45 5.78 -13.81
N GLU A 146 -16.90 5.02 -12.86
CA GLU A 146 -17.65 4.36 -11.80
C GLU A 146 -17.23 4.83 -10.41
N PRO A 147 -18.15 4.85 -9.41
CA PRO A 147 -17.80 5.14 -8.03
C PRO A 147 -16.97 3.99 -7.43
N ARG A 148 -15.74 4.29 -7.01
CA ARG A 148 -14.80 3.33 -6.42
C ARG A 148 -14.20 3.85 -5.12
N TRP A 149 -13.78 2.92 -4.26
CA TRP A 149 -13.03 3.26 -3.06
C TRP A 149 -11.61 3.67 -3.42
N VAL A 150 -11.21 4.86 -2.98
CA VAL A 150 -9.87 5.41 -3.15
C VAL A 150 -9.28 5.80 -1.80
N VAL A 151 -7.96 5.83 -1.71
CA VAL A 151 -7.26 6.41 -0.57
C VAL A 151 -7.39 7.93 -0.67
N TRP A 152 -8.09 8.55 0.29
CA TRP A 152 -8.28 9.99 0.35
C TRP A 152 -7.19 10.69 1.17
N ALA A 153 -6.75 10.03 2.23
CA ALA A 153 -5.70 10.54 3.11
C ALA A 153 -4.98 9.34 3.73
N TRP A 154 -3.79 9.59 4.25
CA TRP A 154 -3.03 8.60 4.98
C TRP A 154 -2.17 9.29 6.03
N GLU A 155 -1.89 8.56 7.10
CA GLU A 155 -1.00 9.01 8.17
C GLU A 155 0.09 7.97 8.41
N PRO A 156 1.36 8.38 8.57
CA PRO A 156 2.45 7.45 8.82
C PRO A 156 2.32 6.82 10.22
N VAL A 157 2.66 5.54 10.32
CA VAL A 157 2.77 4.80 11.58
C VAL A 157 4.21 4.29 11.68
N HIS A 158 4.99 4.90 12.56
CA HIS A 158 6.40 4.54 12.79
C HIS A 158 6.57 3.75 14.09
N GLY A 159 7.66 3.00 14.20
CA GLY A 159 8.01 2.22 15.40
C GLY A 159 8.04 3.04 16.70
N ASP A 160 8.34 4.34 16.63
CA ASP A 160 8.38 5.23 17.80
C ASP A 160 7.05 5.89 18.16
N ALA A 161 6.06 5.85 17.25
CA ALA A 161 4.69 6.27 17.50
C ALA A 161 3.84 5.14 18.12
N ILE A 162 4.51 4.06 18.54
CA ILE A 162 3.96 2.79 19.05
C ILE A 162 4.40 2.56 20.51
#